data_AF-A0A077S5E8-F1
#
_entry.id   AF-A0A077S5E8-F1
#
_cell.length_a   1.000
_cell.length_b   1.000
_cell.length_c   1.000
_cell.angle_alpha   90.00
_cell.angle_beta   90.00
_cell.angle_gamma   90.00
#
_symmetry.space_group_name_H-M   'P 1'
#
loop_
_entity.id
_entity.type
_entity.pdbx_description
1 polymer ?
#
loop_
_entity_poly.entity_id
_entity_poly.type
_entity_poly.pdbx_seq_one_letter_code
_entity_poly.pdbx_strand_id
1 'polypeptide(L)'
;MDSGGGRPSLPSAAAAAGGASVPDEPRDARVVRELLRSMGLREGEYEPRVVHQFLDLAYRYVGDVLGDAQVYADHAAKPQLDADDVRLAIQANVNFSFFQPPPRKVLLELARSRNKIPLPKSIPPSGSIPLSPEQDTLLSENYQLLPTLKPPTQTEEIEDF
;
A
#
# COMPACT_ATOMS: atom_id res chain seq x y z
N MET A 1 -8.49 -86.08 -7.66
CA MET A 1 -9.76 -85.95 -8.40
C MET A 1 -10.35 -84.61 -7.97
N ASP A 2 -9.78 -83.53 -8.45
CA ASP A 2 -10.10 -82.92 -9.75
C ASP A 2 -11.54 -82.39 -9.78
N SER A 3 -11.67 -81.07 -9.72
CA SER A 3 -12.68 -80.30 -10.46
C SER A 3 -12.40 -78.81 -10.26
N GLY A 4 -11.82 -78.21 -11.31
CA GLY A 4 -11.43 -76.82 -11.35
C GLY A 4 -12.62 -75.85 -11.44
N GLY A 5 -12.56 -74.79 -10.63
CA GLY A 5 -13.36 -73.58 -10.78
C GLY A 5 -12.49 -72.46 -11.32
N GLY A 6 -12.36 -72.38 -12.66
CA GLY A 6 -11.67 -71.28 -13.33
C GLY A 6 -12.39 -69.96 -13.09
N ARG A 7 -11.77 -69.05 -12.33
CA ARG A 7 -12.20 -67.65 -12.28
C ARG A 7 -11.87 -66.99 -13.62
N PRO A 8 -12.83 -66.35 -14.32
CA PRO A 8 -12.54 -65.58 -15.51
C PRO A 8 -11.74 -64.33 -15.13
N SER A 9 -10.55 -64.20 -15.70
CA SER A 9 -9.74 -62.98 -15.72
C SER A 9 -10.49 -61.91 -16.51
N LEU A 10 -10.96 -60.88 -15.82
CA LEU A 10 -11.48 -59.67 -16.45
C LEU A 10 -10.31 -58.85 -17.03
N PRO A 11 -10.44 -58.30 -18.25
CA PRO A 11 -9.36 -57.62 -18.93
C PRO A 11 -9.05 -56.26 -18.31
N SER A 12 -7.75 -55.99 -18.19
CA SER A 12 -7.17 -54.67 -17.98
C SER A 12 -7.64 -53.72 -19.08
N ALA A 13 -8.60 -52.86 -18.75
CA ALA A 13 -8.97 -51.70 -19.55
C ALA A 13 -8.27 -50.47 -18.97
N ALA A 14 -6.99 -50.34 -19.29
CA ALA A 14 -6.34 -49.05 -19.34
C ALA A 14 -6.93 -48.27 -20.52
N ALA A 15 -7.71 -47.21 -20.25
CA ALA A 15 -7.82 -46.06 -21.14
C ALA A 15 -8.63 -44.92 -20.48
N ALA A 16 -7.91 -43.82 -20.24
CA ALA A 16 -8.35 -42.45 -20.45
C ALA A 16 -9.56 -41.91 -19.66
N ALA A 17 -9.23 -41.26 -18.54
CA ALA A 17 -9.68 -39.88 -18.30
C ALA A 17 -8.64 -39.16 -17.43
N GLY A 18 -7.44 -38.97 -17.98
CA GLY A 18 -6.51 -37.97 -17.48
C GLY A 18 -7.08 -36.60 -17.80
N GLY A 19 -8.01 -36.13 -16.97
CA GLY A 19 -8.32 -34.71 -16.88
C GLY A 19 -7.09 -34.04 -16.30
N ALA A 20 -6.26 -33.46 -17.17
CA ALA A 20 -5.14 -32.63 -16.76
C ALA A 20 -5.69 -31.56 -15.82
N SER A 21 -5.39 -31.69 -14.53
CA SER A 21 -5.61 -30.62 -13.56
C SER A 21 -4.74 -29.46 -14.01
N VAL A 22 -5.37 -28.48 -14.66
CA VAL A 22 -4.90 -27.09 -14.64
C VAL A 22 -4.44 -26.86 -13.19
N PRO A 23 -3.23 -26.33 -12.94
CA PRO A 23 -2.74 -26.16 -11.58
C PRO A 23 -3.85 -25.51 -10.77
N ASP A 24 -4.29 -26.18 -9.69
CA ASP A 24 -5.50 -25.84 -8.96
C ASP A 24 -5.30 -24.50 -8.26
N GLU A 25 -5.45 -23.43 -9.03
CA GLU A 25 -5.25 -22.08 -8.56
C GLU A 25 -6.39 -21.77 -7.59
N PRO A 26 -6.09 -21.25 -6.37
CA PRO A 26 -7.11 -20.99 -5.37
C PRO A 26 -8.19 -20.06 -5.92
N ARG A 27 -9.44 -20.28 -5.48
CA ARG A 27 -10.62 -19.54 -5.94
C ARG A 27 -10.40 -18.03 -5.91
N ASP A 28 -9.80 -17.51 -4.84
CA ASP A 28 -9.63 -16.07 -4.65
C ASP A 28 -8.60 -15.48 -5.61
N ALA A 29 -7.56 -16.25 -6.00
CA ALA A 29 -6.64 -15.82 -7.05
C ALA A 29 -7.34 -15.73 -8.42
N ARG A 30 -8.27 -16.64 -8.72
CA ARG A 30 -9.10 -16.56 -9.94
C ARG A 30 -9.98 -15.30 -9.94
N VAL A 31 -10.56 -14.94 -8.80
CA VAL A 31 -11.36 -13.71 -8.65
C VAL A 31 -10.50 -12.47 -8.86
N VAL A 32 -9.29 -12.41 -8.28
CA VAL A 32 -8.36 -11.29 -8.47
C VAL A 32 -7.95 -11.15 -9.94
N ARG A 33 -7.68 -12.24 -10.65
CA ARG A 33 -7.38 -12.19 -12.09
C ARG A 33 -8.54 -11.66 -12.92
N GLU A 34 -9.76 -12.08 -12.61
CA GLU A 34 -10.96 -11.58 -13.29
C GLU A 34 -11.17 -10.08 -13.01
N LEU A 35 -10.87 -9.63 -11.78
CA LEU A 35 -10.89 -8.22 -11.44
C LEU A 35 -9.87 -7.41 -12.26
N LEU A 36 -8.62 -7.88 -12.35
CA LEU A 36 -7.59 -7.24 -13.19
C LEU A 36 -8.01 -7.19 -14.66
N ARG A 37 -8.59 -8.27 -15.17
CA ARG A 37 -9.15 -8.35 -16.52
C ARG A 37 -10.26 -7.32 -16.74
N SER A 38 -11.15 -7.13 -15.77
CA SER A 38 -12.23 -6.12 -15.84
C SER A 38 -11.71 -4.68 -15.88
N MET A 39 -10.53 -4.42 -15.31
CA MET A 39 -9.83 -3.13 -15.39
C MET A 39 -9.04 -2.94 -16.70
N GLY A 40 -9.07 -3.94 -17.60
CA GLY A 40 -8.37 -3.89 -18.89
C GLY A 40 -6.95 -4.43 -18.87
N LEU A 41 -6.46 -4.97 -17.73
CA LEU A 41 -5.15 -5.60 -17.62
C LEU A 41 -5.24 -7.07 -18.05
N ARG A 42 -4.56 -7.45 -19.13
CA ARG A 42 -4.55 -8.84 -19.62
C ARG A 42 -3.46 -9.67 -18.97
N GLU A 43 -3.62 -10.99 -19.06
CA GLU A 43 -2.62 -11.95 -18.64
C GLU A 43 -1.30 -11.71 -19.42
N GLY A 44 -0.20 -11.47 -18.69
CA GLY A 44 1.10 -11.12 -19.26
C GLY A 44 1.46 -9.62 -19.21
N GLU A 45 0.50 -8.73 -18.92
CA GLU A 45 0.74 -7.29 -18.75
C GLU A 45 1.10 -6.91 -17.29
N TYR A 46 1.01 -7.86 -16.36
CA TYR A 46 1.36 -7.70 -14.95
C TYR A 46 2.20 -8.87 -14.43
N GLU A 47 3.03 -8.63 -13.42
CA GLU A 47 3.82 -9.68 -12.78
C GLU A 47 2.90 -10.61 -11.96
N PRO A 48 3.10 -11.95 -11.99
CA PRO A 48 2.29 -12.88 -11.20
C PRO A 48 2.25 -12.56 -9.70
N ARG A 49 3.30 -11.95 -9.15
CA ARG A 49 3.37 -11.51 -7.75
C ARG A 49 2.28 -10.52 -7.35
N VAL A 50 1.76 -9.74 -8.30
CA VAL A 50 0.69 -8.77 -8.05
C VAL A 50 -0.55 -9.46 -7.49
N VAL A 51 -0.88 -10.66 -7.98
CA VAL A 51 -2.03 -11.43 -7.49
C VAL A 51 -1.85 -11.80 -6.02
N HIS A 52 -0.66 -12.28 -5.65
CA HIS A 52 -0.34 -12.62 -4.26
C HIS A 52 -0.37 -11.39 -3.35
N GLN A 53 0.21 -10.27 -3.80
CA GLN A 53 0.20 -9.02 -3.03
C GLN A 53 -1.24 -8.48 -2.84
N PHE A 54 -2.10 -8.63 -3.85
CA PHE A 54 -3.50 -8.22 -3.76
C PHE A 54 -4.27 -9.08 -2.76
N LEU A 55 -4.01 -10.39 -2.75
CA LEU A 55 -4.58 -11.29 -1.75
C LEU A 55 -4.10 -10.93 -0.34
N ASP A 56 -2.80 -10.74 -0.13
CA ASP A 56 -2.24 -10.33 1.17
C ASP A 56 -2.87 -9.02 1.67
N LEU A 57 -3.04 -8.05 0.77
CA LEU A 57 -3.71 -6.78 1.08
C LEU A 57 -5.17 -7.01 1.47
N ALA A 58 -5.91 -7.79 0.69
CA ALA A 58 -7.32 -8.06 0.94
C ALA A 58 -7.54 -8.74 2.29
N TYR A 59 -6.76 -9.78 2.60
CA TYR A 59 -6.89 -10.50 3.87
C TYR A 59 -6.46 -9.66 5.07
N ARG A 60 -5.38 -8.88 4.95
CA ARG A 60 -4.99 -7.94 6.02
C ARG A 60 -6.09 -6.91 6.26
N TYR A 61 -6.59 -6.27 5.21
CA TYR A 61 -7.65 -5.27 5.32
C TYR A 61 -8.94 -5.83 5.94
N VAL A 62 -9.39 -7.00 5.48
CA VAL A 62 -10.59 -7.65 6.05
C VAL A 62 -10.35 -8.04 7.50
N GLY A 63 -9.16 -8.56 7.83
CA GLY A 63 -8.77 -8.88 9.20
C GLY A 63 -8.81 -7.67 10.14
N ASP A 64 -8.23 -6.55 9.71
CA ASP A 64 -8.21 -5.29 10.48
C ASP A 64 -9.64 -4.74 10.68
N VAL A 65 -10.44 -4.69 9.60
CA VAL A 65 -11.83 -4.20 9.68
C VAL A 65 -12.71 -5.08 10.56
N LEU A 66 -12.59 -6.41 10.47
CA LEU A 66 -13.35 -7.32 11.33
C LEU A 66 -12.88 -7.27 12.79
N GLY A 67 -11.58 -7.06 13.00
CA GLY A 67 -11.02 -6.83 14.33
C GLY A 67 -11.61 -5.59 15.01
N ASP A 68 -11.65 -4.47 14.30
CA ASP A 68 -12.25 -3.22 14.79
C ASP A 68 -13.77 -3.35 14.99
N ALA A 69 -14.47 -4.02 14.06
CA ALA A 69 -15.90 -4.25 14.17
C ALA A 69 -16.26 -5.12 15.39
N GLN A 70 -15.42 -6.11 15.73
CA GLN A 70 -15.61 -6.91 16.95
C GLN A 70 -15.48 -6.04 18.21
N VAL A 71 -14.50 -5.14 18.26
CA VAL A 71 -14.34 -4.20 19.39
C VAL A 71 -15.58 -3.32 19.54
N TYR A 72 -16.21 -2.90 18.45
CA TYR A 72 -17.46 -2.13 18.50
C TYR A 72 -18.67 -2.94 18.95
N ALA A 73 -18.78 -4.19 18.50
CA ALA A 73 -19.83 -5.10 18.96
C ALA A 73 -19.71 -5.40 20.47
N ASP A 74 -18.47 -5.62 20.94
CA ASP A 74 -18.16 -5.85 22.36
C ASP A 74 -18.49 -4.61 23.20
N HIS A 75 -18.15 -3.41 22.71
CA HIS A 75 -18.50 -2.15 23.38
C HIS A 75 -20.01 -1.93 23.46
N ALA A 76 -20.77 -2.38 22.45
CA ALA A 76 -22.23 -2.35 22.45
C ALA A 76 -22.88 -3.52 23.23
N ALA A 77 -22.07 -4.40 23.84
CA ALA A 77 -22.51 -5.63 24.51
C ALA A 77 -23.40 -6.54 23.65
N LYS A 78 -23.17 -6.54 22.33
CA LYS A 78 -23.88 -7.39 21.39
C LYS A 78 -23.22 -8.78 21.32
N PRO A 79 -24.00 -9.87 21.28
CA PRO A 79 -23.45 -11.23 21.17
C PRO A 79 -23.03 -11.59 19.73
N GLN A 80 -23.47 -10.81 18.73
CA GLN A 80 -23.18 -11.02 17.32
C GLN A 80 -22.80 -9.70 16.65
N LEU A 81 -21.96 -9.81 15.64
CA LEU A 81 -21.46 -8.70 14.85
C LEU A 81 -22.49 -8.34 13.77
N ASP A 82 -22.91 -7.07 13.74
CA ASP A 82 -23.89 -6.55 12.79
C ASP A 82 -23.22 -5.83 11.61
N ALA A 83 -23.98 -5.62 10.54
CA ALA A 83 -23.54 -4.84 9.38
C ALA A 83 -23.20 -3.37 9.74
N ASP A 84 -23.86 -2.82 10.77
CA ASP A 84 -23.58 -1.46 11.24
C ASP A 84 -22.21 -1.35 11.93
N ASP A 85 -21.77 -2.41 12.62
CA ASP A 85 -20.47 -2.44 13.30
C ASP A 85 -19.34 -2.49 12.25
N VAL A 86 -19.52 -3.27 11.18
CA VAL A 86 -18.61 -3.29 10.02
C VAL A 86 -18.60 -1.95 9.30
N ARG A 87 -19.76 -1.32 9.10
CA ARG A 87 -19.86 -0.02 8.46
C ARG A 87 -19.12 1.06 9.26
N LEU A 88 -19.23 1.02 10.58
CA LEU A 88 -18.52 1.92 11.48
C LEU A 88 -17.00 1.69 11.41
N ALA A 89 -16.54 0.44 11.42
CA ALA A 89 -15.12 0.07 11.26
C ALA A 89 -14.53 0.55 9.93
N ILE A 90 -15.26 0.38 8.82
CA ILE A 90 -14.84 0.90 7.52
C ILE A 90 -14.73 2.42 7.56
N GLN A 91 -15.72 3.13 8.14
CA GLN A 91 -15.68 4.59 8.23
C GLN A 91 -14.49 5.09 9.06
N ALA A 92 -14.17 4.42 10.16
CA ALA A 92 -13.01 4.75 10.99
C ALA A 92 -11.70 4.58 10.21
N ASN A 93 -11.54 3.46 9.49
CA ASN A 93 -10.33 3.16 8.72
C ASN A 93 -10.16 4.07 7.50
N VAL A 94 -11.26 4.37 6.79
CA VAL A 94 -11.24 5.19 5.56
C VAL A 94 -10.73 6.61 5.80
N ASN A 95 -10.95 7.16 6.99
CA ASN A 95 -10.48 8.49 7.35
C ASN A 95 -8.94 8.60 7.40
N PHE A 96 -8.22 7.48 7.58
CA PHE A 96 -6.77 7.48 7.73
C PHE A 96 -6.04 6.76 6.59
N SER A 97 -6.62 5.71 6.02
CA SER A 97 -5.96 4.86 5.03
C SER A 97 -6.17 5.29 3.58
N PHE A 98 -7.31 5.90 3.25
CA PHE A 98 -7.64 6.24 1.86
C PHE A 98 -7.54 7.74 1.62
N PHE A 99 -6.73 8.11 0.63
CA PHE A 99 -6.66 9.47 0.13
C PHE A 99 -7.96 9.81 -0.59
N GLN A 100 -8.89 10.44 0.11
CA GLN A 100 -9.98 11.14 -0.55
C GLN A 100 -9.40 12.37 -1.24
N PRO A 101 -9.65 12.58 -2.55
CA PRO A 101 -9.16 13.76 -3.24
C PRO A 101 -9.64 15.01 -2.49
N PRO A 102 -8.74 15.96 -2.17
CA PRO A 102 -9.11 17.13 -1.38
C PRO A 102 -10.30 17.86 -2.01
N PRO A 103 -11.29 18.30 -1.21
CA PRO A 103 -12.47 18.95 -1.74
C PRO A 103 -12.07 20.21 -2.53
N ARG A 104 -12.65 20.37 -3.73
CA ARG A 104 -12.34 21.47 -4.66
C ARG A 104 -12.39 22.86 -4.00
N LYS A 105 -13.31 23.07 -3.05
CA LYS A 105 -13.45 24.34 -2.32
C LYS A 105 -12.17 24.68 -1.54
N VAL A 106 -11.55 23.71 -0.86
CA VAL A 106 -10.30 23.91 -0.11
C VAL A 106 -9.17 24.25 -1.07
N LEU A 107 -9.05 23.56 -2.20
CA LEU A 107 -8.05 23.87 -3.22
C LEU A 107 -8.25 25.27 -3.81
N LEU A 108 -9.49 25.68 -4.06
CA LEU A 108 -9.80 27.03 -4.57
C LEU A 108 -9.49 28.12 -3.54
N GLU A 109 -9.74 27.87 -2.26
CA GLU A 109 -9.40 28.81 -1.19
C GLU A 109 -7.88 28.96 -1.03
N LEU A 110 -7.16 27.84 -1.03
CA LEU A 110 -5.69 27.83 -1.04
C LEU A 110 -5.12 28.55 -2.27
N ALA A 111 -5.69 28.29 -3.45
CA ALA A 111 -5.31 28.96 -4.69
C ALA A 111 -5.57 30.47 -4.60
N ARG A 112 -6.73 30.91 -4.08
CA ARG A 112 -6.99 32.33 -3.84
C ARG A 112 -6.00 32.94 -2.86
N SER A 113 -5.63 32.23 -1.80
CA SER A 113 -4.65 32.72 -0.82
C SER A 113 -3.26 32.90 -1.45
N ARG A 114 -2.79 31.90 -2.22
CA ARG A 114 -1.47 31.93 -2.88
C ARG A 114 -1.42 32.89 -4.06
N ASN A 115 -2.45 32.91 -4.90
CA ASN A 115 -2.50 33.75 -6.10
C ASN A 115 -2.70 35.24 -5.79
N LYS A 116 -2.96 35.62 -4.54
CA LYS A 116 -2.90 37.03 -4.09
C LYS A 116 -1.48 37.58 -4.08
N ILE A 117 -0.48 36.71 -3.93
CA ILE A 117 0.92 37.12 -3.92
C ILE A 117 1.32 37.41 -5.38
N PRO A 118 1.67 38.65 -5.73
CA PRO A 118 2.06 38.98 -7.09
C PRO A 118 3.35 38.23 -7.45
N LEU A 119 3.51 37.94 -8.74
CA LEU A 119 4.72 37.30 -9.23
C LEU A 119 5.97 38.14 -8.88
N PRO A 120 7.12 37.51 -8.60
CA PRO A 120 8.37 38.22 -8.40
C PRO A 120 8.70 39.09 -9.63
N LYS A 121 9.12 40.33 -9.40
CA LYS A 121 9.51 41.26 -10.47
C LYS A 121 10.84 40.90 -11.14
N SER A 122 11.61 40.01 -10.50
CA SER A 122 12.85 39.45 -11.02
C SER A 122 12.53 38.40 -12.08
N ILE A 123 12.37 38.85 -13.32
CA ILE A 123 12.36 37.95 -14.48
C ILE A 123 13.82 37.78 -14.90
N PRO A 124 14.38 36.56 -14.82
CA PRO A 124 15.75 36.31 -15.27
C PRO A 124 15.87 36.69 -16.76
N PRO A 125 17.04 37.20 -17.20
CA PRO A 125 17.27 37.49 -18.60
C PRO A 125 17.04 36.23 -19.45
N SER A 126 16.48 36.42 -20.64
CA SER A 126 16.18 35.33 -21.58
C SER A 126 17.40 34.42 -21.75
N GLY A 127 17.26 33.14 -21.35
CA GLY A 127 18.33 32.14 -21.45
C GLY A 127 19.10 31.86 -20.15
N SER A 128 18.78 32.48 -19.02
CA SER A 128 19.36 32.12 -17.72
C SER A 128 18.37 31.38 -16.79
N ILE A 129 18.91 30.58 -15.88
CA ILE A 129 18.15 29.90 -14.83
C ILE A 129 18.47 30.61 -13.51
N PRO A 130 17.50 31.28 -12.87
CA PRO A 130 17.72 31.91 -11.58
C PRO A 130 17.88 30.82 -10.52
N LEU A 131 19.05 30.79 -9.88
CA LEU A 131 19.27 29.96 -8.70
C LEU A 131 18.68 30.68 -7.47
N SER A 132 18.21 29.88 -6.51
CA SER A 132 17.93 30.38 -5.16
C SER A 132 19.20 30.99 -4.54
N PRO A 133 19.09 31.78 -3.46
CA PRO A 133 20.27 32.22 -2.70
C PRO A 133 21.17 31.03 -2.33
N GLU A 134 22.48 31.26 -2.21
CA GLU A 134 23.46 30.20 -1.92
C GLU A 134 23.11 29.41 -0.64
N GLN A 135 22.53 30.08 0.35
CA GLN A 135 22.06 29.48 1.62
C GLN A 135 20.92 28.48 1.44
N ASP A 136 20.06 28.68 0.43
CA ASP A 136 18.95 27.80 0.07
C ASP A 136 19.37 26.78 -1.02
N THR A 137 20.64 26.79 -1.42
CA THR A 137 21.17 25.92 -2.47
C THR A 137 22.03 24.81 -1.86
N LEU A 138 21.76 23.56 -2.25
CA LEU A 138 22.48 22.37 -1.78
C LEU A 138 23.84 22.18 -2.46
N LEU A 139 24.64 23.24 -2.58
CA LEU A 139 26.01 23.20 -3.14
C LEU A 139 27.09 23.06 -2.08
N SER A 140 26.80 23.43 -0.83
CA SER A 140 27.72 23.30 0.29
C SER A 140 27.86 21.84 0.73
N GLU A 141 29.03 21.50 1.28
CA GLU A 141 29.27 20.18 1.85
C GLU A 141 28.36 19.96 3.07
N ASN A 142 27.28 19.19 2.89
CA ASN A 142 26.38 18.76 3.97
C ASN A 142 26.73 17.33 4.43
N TYR A 143 28.01 17.09 4.69
CA TYR A 143 28.49 15.87 5.32
C TYR A 143 29.68 16.19 6.23
N GLN A 144 29.71 15.57 7.41
CA GLN A 144 30.78 15.73 8.38
C GLN A 144 31.48 14.39 8.58
N LEU A 145 32.70 14.24 8.03
CA LEU A 145 33.47 12.99 8.13
C LEU A 145 34.08 12.78 9.52
N LEU A 146 34.24 13.85 10.30
CA LEU A 146 34.79 13.83 11.66
C LEU A 146 33.98 14.76 12.58
N PRO A 147 33.50 14.29 13.75
CA PRO A 147 32.87 15.17 14.74
C PRO A 147 33.83 16.28 15.14
N THR A 148 33.44 17.54 14.98
CA THR A 148 34.21 18.67 15.48
C THR A 148 34.16 18.65 17.00
N LEU A 149 35.31 18.36 17.63
CA LEU A 149 35.48 18.57 19.06
C LEU A 149 35.30 20.07 19.31
N LYS A 150 34.20 20.46 19.95
CA LYS A 150 34.00 21.86 20.35
C LYS A 150 35.16 22.22 21.28
N PRO A 151 35.98 23.25 20.98
CA PRO A 151 37.01 23.66 21.92
C PRO A 151 36.32 24.07 23.23
N PRO A 152 36.91 23.74 24.40
CA PRO A 152 36.33 24.10 25.68
C PRO A 152 36.15 25.62 25.73
N THR A 153 34.96 26.06 26.13
CA THR A 153 34.67 27.46 26.44
C THR A 153 35.71 27.95 27.45
N GLN A 154 36.62 28.82 27.02
CA GLN A 154 37.47 29.55 27.95
C GLN A 154 36.59 30.58 28.63
N THR A 155 36.17 30.29 29.86
CA THR A 155 35.66 31.31 30.77
C THR A 155 36.84 32.21 31.09
N GLU A 156 36.89 33.40 30.49
CA GLU A 156 37.79 34.46 30.96
C GLU A 156 37.28 34.90 32.34
N GLU A 157 37.94 34.44 33.39
CA GLU A 157 37.85 35.07 34.70
C GLU A 157 38.48 36.46 34.57
N ILE A 158 37.64 37.48 34.66
CA ILE A 158 38.07 38.88 34.77
C ILE A 158 38.70 39.00 36.16
N GLU A 159 40.03 39.03 36.24
CA GLU A 159 40.73 39.44 37.45
C GLU A 159 40.54 40.95 37.64
N ASP A 160 39.69 41.31 38.60
CA ASP A 160 39.64 42.65 39.18
C ASP A 160 40.99 42.99 39.82
N PHE A 161 41.65 44.08 39.41
CA PHE A 161 42.32 45.09 40.27
C PHE A 161 42.77 46.31 39.46
#